data_AF-A0AAD3NNX2-F1
#
_entry.id   AF-A0AAD3NNX2-F1
#
_cell.length_a   1.000
_cell.length_b   1.000
_cell.length_c   1.000
_cell.angle_alpha   90.00
_cell.angle_beta   90.00
_cell.angle_gamma   90.00
#
_symmetry.space_group_name_H-M   'P 1'
#
loop_
_entity.id
_entity.type
_entity.pdbx_description
1 polymer ?
#
loop_
_entity_poly.entity_id
_entity_poly.type
_entity_poly.pdbx_seq_one_letter_code
_entity_poly.pdbx_strand_id
1 'polypeptide(L)'
;MLTQSFRCIDSVAVVATICVTVLLAKSCMCVTEEDDEVLEKNQLMEFYKKGIFILQSAPLERCVTVDRSNLVLEDCERPTRRMLWKWVSRHRLFNLGTSTCLGLNISDTTQALGTFECDTALPMLWWRCSGNMLYGASQWKVALAGRLLVVKKNSYHEWKRYNTPREGPCSHPYEDIHTLLGNAHGMPCALPFKYNNKWFSECTTEGREDHLPWCATATRYDEAERWGFCPVQ
;
A
#
# COMPACT_ATOMS: atom_id res chain seq x y z
N MET A 1 -15.60 -38.50 -4.10
CA MET A 1 -15.70 -38.57 -2.63
C MET A 1 -14.31 -38.85 -2.07
N LEU A 2 -13.62 -37.81 -1.61
CA LEU A 2 -12.51 -37.93 -0.67
C LEU A 2 -12.40 -36.58 0.05
N THR A 3 -12.65 -36.65 1.35
CA THR A 3 -12.78 -35.58 2.32
C THR A 3 -11.42 -34.99 2.68
N GLN A 4 -11.23 -33.68 2.54
CA GLN A 4 -10.12 -32.97 3.18
C GLN A 4 -10.55 -32.51 4.57
N SER A 5 -9.76 -32.92 5.56
CA SER A 5 -9.92 -32.62 6.98
C SER A 5 -9.38 -31.22 7.30
N PHE A 6 -10.24 -30.34 7.81
CA PHE A 6 -9.82 -29.14 8.50
C PHE A 6 -9.55 -29.50 9.98
N ARG A 7 -8.31 -29.29 10.45
CA ARG A 7 -7.98 -29.35 11.87
C ARG A 7 -7.91 -27.92 12.41
N CYS A 8 -8.91 -27.52 13.20
CA CYS A 8 -8.78 -26.39 14.11
C CYS A 8 -8.02 -26.87 15.36
N ILE A 9 -7.01 -26.12 15.78
CA ILE A 9 -6.30 -26.34 17.04
C ILE A 9 -7.09 -25.60 18.13
N ASP A 10 -7.82 -26.34 18.97
CA ASP A 10 -8.45 -25.84 20.19
C ASP A 10 -7.46 -25.89 21.36
N SER A 11 -7.47 -24.87 22.23
CA SER A 11 -6.93 -24.97 23.57
C SER A 11 -7.85 -24.30 24.59
N VAL A 12 -8.59 -25.17 25.31
CA VAL A 12 -9.01 -25.14 26.74
C VAL A 12 -9.96 -23.98 27.15
N ALA A 13 -11.16 -24.17 27.71
CA ALA A 13 -11.64 -25.15 28.69
C ALA A 13 -13.16 -25.46 28.59
N VAL A 14 -13.53 -26.61 29.13
CA VAL A 14 -14.86 -27.24 29.25
C VAL A 14 -15.78 -26.48 30.22
N VAL A 15 -17.01 -26.15 29.79
CA VAL A 15 -18.27 -26.35 30.56
C VAL A 15 -19.42 -26.55 29.55
N ALA A 16 -20.13 -27.66 29.66
CA ALA A 16 -21.28 -28.01 28.82
C ALA A 16 -22.60 -27.54 29.44
N THR A 17 -23.40 -26.75 28.71
CA THR A 17 -24.87 -26.71 28.89
C THR A 17 -25.61 -26.13 27.67
N ILE A 18 -26.31 -27.03 26.95
CA ILE A 18 -27.61 -26.96 26.25
C ILE A 18 -28.01 -25.68 25.45
N CYS A 19 -28.36 -25.94 24.18
CA CYS A 19 -28.92 -25.08 23.12
C CYS A 19 -29.94 -24.01 23.55
N VAL A 20 -29.74 -22.76 23.10
CA VAL A 20 -30.79 -21.90 22.54
C VAL A 20 -30.22 -21.14 21.34
N THR A 21 -30.92 -21.25 20.21
CA THR A 21 -30.63 -20.62 18.93
C THR A 21 -30.63 -19.08 19.03
N VAL A 22 -29.49 -18.44 18.79
CA VAL A 22 -29.43 -17.03 18.39
C VAL A 22 -28.49 -16.93 17.19
N LEU A 23 -29.07 -16.65 16.03
CA LEU A 23 -28.38 -16.27 14.80
C LEU A 23 -27.60 -14.98 15.06
N LEU A 24 -26.32 -15.11 15.42
CA LEU A 24 -25.35 -14.04 15.23
C LEU A 24 -24.44 -14.48 14.10
N ALA A 25 -24.68 -13.91 12.92
CA ALA A 25 -23.72 -13.87 11.85
C ALA A 25 -22.48 -13.13 12.36
N LYS A 26 -21.55 -13.86 12.99
CA LYS A 26 -20.18 -13.40 13.14
C LYS A 26 -19.59 -13.47 11.73
N SER A 27 -19.54 -12.32 11.07
CA SER A 27 -18.65 -12.10 9.93
C SER A 27 -17.22 -12.35 10.41
N CYS A 28 -16.75 -13.57 10.28
CA CYS A 28 -15.33 -13.86 10.34
C CYS A 28 -14.75 -13.26 9.06
N MET A 29 -14.09 -12.10 9.18
CA MET A 29 -13.24 -11.62 8.10
C MET A 29 -12.12 -12.66 7.93
N CYS A 30 -12.13 -13.35 6.80
CA CYS A 30 -11.00 -14.15 6.36
C CYS A 30 -9.87 -13.16 6.06
N VAL A 31 -8.91 -13.01 6.98
CA VAL A 31 -7.61 -12.44 6.61
C VAL A 31 -7.00 -13.46 5.66
N THR A 32 -6.80 -13.08 4.41
CA THR A 32 -6.17 -13.94 3.40
C THR A 32 -4.74 -14.26 3.85
N GLU A 33 -4.38 -15.53 3.88
CA GLU A 33 -3.07 -16.04 4.31
C GLU A 33 -1.88 -15.51 3.46
N GLU A 34 -2.14 -14.80 2.36
CA GLU A 34 -1.14 -14.22 1.44
C GLU A 34 -0.47 -12.93 1.95
N ASP A 35 -1.06 -12.21 2.89
CA ASP A 35 -0.56 -10.87 3.30
C ASP A 35 0.64 -10.92 4.26
N ASP A 36 0.80 -12.03 4.99
CA ASP A 36 1.86 -12.25 5.98
C ASP A 36 2.97 -13.20 5.47
N GLU A 37 2.92 -13.58 4.18
CA GLU A 37 3.97 -14.36 3.55
C GLU A 37 5.27 -13.54 3.45
N VAL A 38 6.38 -14.16 3.87
CA VAL A 38 7.70 -13.52 3.82
C VAL A 38 8.20 -13.55 2.38
N LEU A 39 8.52 -12.38 1.84
CA LEU A 39 9.02 -12.23 0.48
C LEU A 39 10.45 -12.75 0.35
N GLU A 40 10.69 -13.57 -0.67
CA GLU A 40 12.01 -14.04 -1.01
C GLU A 40 12.86 -12.93 -1.65
N LYS A 41 14.19 -13.09 -1.60
CA LYS A 41 15.14 -12.09 -2.09
C LYS A 41 15.00 -11.81 -3.60
N ASN A 42 14.76 -12.83 -4.41
CA ASN A 42 14.51 -12.71 -5.85
C ASN A 42 13.26 -11.85 -6.15
N GLN A 43 12.15 -12.10 -5.45
CA GLN A 43 10.90 -11.34 -5.57
C GLN A 43 11.13 -9.87 -5.20
N LEU A 44 11.85 -9.63 -4.10
CA LEU A 44 12.17 -8.27 -3.66
C LEU A 44 12.99 -7.50 -4.71
N MET A 45 13.95 -8.16 -5.37
CA MET A 45 14.73 -7.55 -6.45
C MET A 45 13.88 -7.19 -7.66
N GLU A 46 12.88 -8.00 -8.01
CA GLU A 46 11.93 -7.67 -9.08
C GLU A 46 11.06 -6.46 -8.73
N PHE A 47 10.59 -6.38 -7.49
CA PHE A 47 9.87 -5.21 -7.00
C PHE A 47 10.74 -3.94 -7.06
N TYR A 48 12.00 -4.03 -6.66
CA TYR A 48 12.93 -2.89 -6.69
C TYR A 48 13.18 -2.38 -8.12
N LYS A 49 13.28 -3.27 -9.11
CA LYS A 49 13.36 -2.89 -10.53
C LYS A 49 12.13 -2.11 -11.02
N LYS A 50 10.97 -2.36 -10.42
CA LYS A 50 9.71 -1.65 -10.69
C LYS A 50 9.53 -0.37 -9.85
N GLY A 51 10.58 0.09 -9.19
CA GLY A 51 10.55 1.30 -8.34
C GLY A 51 9.86 1.12 -6.98
N ILE A 52 9.45 -0.11 -6.63
CA ILE A 52 8.89 -0.42 -5.32
C ILE A 52 10.02 -0.49 -4.29
N PHE A 53 9.76 -0.15 -3.04
CA PHE A 53 10.75 -0.15 -1.99
C PHE A 53 10.18 -0.39 -0.61
N ILE A 54 11.05 -0.70 0.33
CA ILE A 54 10.73 -0.70 1.76
C ILE A 54 11.31 0.57 2.38
N LEU A 55 10.49 1.29 3.13
CA LEU A 55 10.90 2.50 3.85
C LEU A 55 11.49 2.10 5.20
N GLN A 56 12.73 2.54 5.47
CA GLN A 56 13.45 2.22 6.70
C GLN A 56 13.77 3.50 7.47
N SER A 57 13.61 3.46 8.79
CA SER A 57 14.15 4.48 9.68
C SER A 57 15.68 4.41 9.64
N ALA A 58 16.34 5.48 9.21
CA ALA A 58 17.79 5.52 9.15
C ALA A 58 18.46 5.33 10.53
N PRO A 59 18.01 5.99 11.62
CA PRO A 59 18.64 5.84 12.94
C PRO A 59 18.26 4.56 13.70
N LEU A 60 17.07 3.99 13.46
CA LEU A 60 16.61 2.80 14.20
C LEU A 60 16.81 1.49 13.44
N GLU A 61 17.10 1.58 12.14
CA GLU A 61 17.26 0.44 11.23
C GLU A 61 16.04 -0.49 11.17
N ARG A 62 14.86 0.02 11.53
CA ARG A 62 13.56 -0.68 11.45
C ARG A 62 12.76 -0.24 10.23
N CYS A 63 11.93 -1.14 9.72
CA CYS A 63 11.16 -0.95 8.49
C CYS A 63 9.70 -0.61 8.79
N VAL A 64 9.10 0.22 7.93
CA VAL A 64 7.72 0.66 8.06
C VAL A 64 6.78 -0.41 7.51
N THR A 65 5.84 -0.86 8.33
CA THR A 65 4.76 -1.77 7.92
C THR A 65 3.40 -1.17 8.26
N VAL A 66 2.36 -1.65 7.57
CA VAL A 66 0.96 -1.28 7.84
C VAL A 66 0.30 -2.35 8.71
N ASP A 67 -0.07 -1.99 9.93
CA ASP A 67 -0.91 -2.81 10.82
C ASP A 67 -2.33 -2.26 10.84
N ARG A 68 -3.26 -2.99 10.18
CA ARG A 68 -4.62 -2.54 9.85
C ARG A 68 -4.62 -1.25 9.02
N SER A 69 -4.69 -0.10 9.67
CA SER A 69 -4.60 1.23 9.04
C SER A 69 -3.51 2.11 9.68
N ASN A 70 -2.84 1.59 10.70
CA ASN A 70 -1.77 2.26 11.41
C ASN A 70 -0.42 1.90 10.80
N LEU A 71 0.57 2.76 11.05
CA LEU A 71 1.92 2.59 10.55
C LEU A 71 2.86 2.37 11.71
N VAL A 72 3.53 1.24 11.71
CA VAL A 72 4.42 0.83 12.80
C VAL A 72 5.79 0.41 12.26
N LEU A 73 6.78 0.48 13.14
CA LEU A 73 8.12 -0.04 12.87
C LEU A 73 8.23 -1.51 13.26
N GLU A 74 8.71 -2.31 12.32
CA GLU A 74 9.02 -3.73 12.50
C GLU A 74 10.42 -4.08 12.02
N ASP A 75 10.83 -5.33 12.27
CA ASP A 75 12.08 -5.86 11.76
C ASP A 75 12.11 -5.91 10.22
N CYS A 76 13.23 -5.53 9.62
CA CYS A 76 13.41 -5.55 8.17
C CYS A 76 13.76 -6.94 7.61
N GLU A 77 14.19 -7.89 8.45
CA GLU A 77 14.68 -9.21 8.03
C GLU A 77 13.58 -10.10 7.43
N ARG A 78 12.30 -9.81 7.72
CA ARG A 78 11.14 -10.56 7.23
C ARG A 78 10.21 -9.63 6.43
N PRO A 79 10.61 -9.22 5.22
CA PRO A 79 9.83 -8.29 4.41
C PRO A 79 8.51 -8.94 3.97
N THR A 80 7.40 -8.24 4.16
CA THR A 80 6.07 -8.64 3.67
C THR A 80 5.55 -7.63 2.66
N ARG A 81 4.47 -7.96 1.95
CA ARG A 81 3.81 -7.02 1.03
C ARG A 81 3.33 -5.73 1.73
N ARG A 82 3.00 -5.80 3.02
CA ARG A 82 2.61 -4.64 3.85
C ARG A 82 3.76 -3.65 4.11
N MET A 83 5.01 -4.06 3.88
CA MET A 83 6.19 -3.18 3.93
C MET A 83 6.54 -2.54 2.58
N LEU A 84 5.90 -2.97 1.49
CA LEU A 84 6.20 -2.49 0.14
C LEU A 84 5.43 -1.21 -0.19
N TRP A 85 6.19 -0.20 -0.60
CA TRP A 85 5.72 1.13 -0.98
C TRP A 85 6.10 1.47 -2.41
N LYS A 86 5.25 2.23 -3.08
CA LYS A 86 5.51 2.76 -4.44
C LYS A 86 5.02 4.20 -4.55
N TRP A 87 5.84 5.06 -5.15
CA TRP A 87 5.35 6.36 -5.59
C TRP A 87 4.45 6.19 -6.80
N VAL A 88 3.30 6.85 -6.75
CA VAL A 88 2.28 6.82 -7.80
C VAL A 88 1.87 8.25 -8.16
N SER A 89 0.95 8.39 -9.12
CA SER A 89 0.52 9.70 -9.63
C SER A 89 0.04 10.63 -8.50
N ARG A 90 0.20 11.94 -8.73
CA ARG A 90 -0.16 13.02 -7.79
C ARG A 90 0.63 12.98 -6.48
N HIS A 91 1.88 12.53 -6.54
CA HIS A 91 2.79 12.45 -5.38
C HIS A 91 2.23 11.63 -4.23
N ARG A 92 1.52 10.54 -4.52
CA ARG A 92 0.98 9.65 -3.48
C ARG A 92 1.95 8.51 -3.21
N LEU A 93 1.91 7.98 -1.99
CA LEU A 93 2.63 6.77 -1.60
C LEU A 93 1.63 5.64 -1.43
N PHE A 94 1.70 4.64 -2.31
CA PHE A 94 0.83 3.47 -2.31
C PHE A 94 1.48 2.31 -1.56
N ASN A 95 0.71 1.63 -0.72
CA ASN A 95 1.11 0.40 -0.03
C ASN A 95 0.56 -0.83 -0.76
N LEU A 96 1.43 -1.75 -1.15
CA LEU A 96 1.05 -2.90 -1.98
C LEU A 96 0.31 -4.01 -1.23
N GLY A 97 0.56 -4.16 0.08
CA GLY A 97 -0.11 -5.17 0.90
C GLY A 97 -1.57 -4.80 1.16
N THR A 98 -1.81 -3.57 1.59
CA THR A 98 -3.17 -3.10 1.89
C THR A 98 -3.92 -2.50 0.71
N SER A 99 -3.25 -2.27 -0.42
CA SER A 99 -3.80 -1.57 -1.58
C SER A 99 -4.40 -0.19 -1.25
N THR A 100 -3.73 0.53 -0.35
CA THR A 100 -4.16 1.85 0.13
C THR A 100 -3.04 2.88 0.00
N CYS A 101 -3.37 4.15 0.16
CA CYS A 101 -2.43 5.26 0.08
C CYS A 101 -2.13 5.83 1.47
N LEU A 102 -0.87 6.22 1.70
CA LEU A 102 -0.47 6.97 2.88
C LEU A 102 -1.23 8.30 2.91
N GLY A 103 -1.87 8.61 4.04
CA GLY A 103 -2.64 9.84 4.20
C GLY A 103 -2.52 10.48 5.56
N LEU A 104 -2.84 11.77 5.59
CA LEU A 104 -2.87 12.60 6.78
C LEU A 104 -4.28 13.18 6.96
N ASN A 105 -4.98 12.73 8.00
CA ASN A 105 -6.23 13.30 8.46
C ASN A 105 -5.99 14.20 9.68
N ILE A 106 -5.83 15.51 9.44
CA ILE A 106 -5.51 16.48 10.50
C ILE A 106 -6.67 16.62 11.51
N SER A 107 -7.90 16.27 11.12
CA SER A 107 -9.06 16.29 12.01
C SER A 107 -9.03 15.17 13.06
N ASP A 108 -8.27 14.10 12.83
CA ASP A 108 -8.05 13.05 13.82
C ASP A 108 -6.90 13.44 14.76
N THR A 109 -7.25 13.80 15.99
CA THR A 109 -6.27 14.22 17.02
C THR A 109 -5.55 13.04 17.69
N THR A 110 -5.98 11.81 17.45
CA THR A 110 -5.41 10.60 18.07
C THR A 110 -4.42 9.91 17.14
N GLN A 111 -4.79 9.74 15.86
CA GLN A 111 -4.01 9.00 14.87
C GLN A 111 -4.14 9.67 13.50
N ALA A 112 -3.58 10.87 13.38
CA ALA A 112 -3.67 11.65 12.14
C ALA A 112 -3.04 10.95 10.91
N LEU A 113 -2.00 10.14 11.12
CA LEU A 113 -1.27 9.46 10.05
C LEU A 113 -1.71 7.99 9.94
N GLY A 114 -2.06 7.56 8.73
CA GLY A 114 -2.46 6.18 8.46
C GLY A 114 -2.57 5.91 6.96
N THR A 115 -3.24 4.83 6.59
CA THR A 115 -3.54 4.52 5.19
C THR A 115 -5.04 4.59 4.89
N PHE A 116 -5.38 5.01 3.66
CA PHE A 116 -6.74 5.32 3.23
C PHE A 116 -6.96 4.87 1.78
N GLU A 117 -8.21 4.70 1.35
CA GLU A 117 -8.48 4.52 -0.08
C GLU A 117 -7.95 5.72 -0.88
N CYS A 118 -7.33 5.42 -2.02
CA CYS A 118 -6.51 6.38 -2.77
C CYS A 118 -7.33 7.49 -3.46
N ASP A 119 -8.65 7.36 -3.53
CA ASP A 119 -9.62 8.33 -4.05
C ASP A 119 -10.39 9.10 -2.94
N THR A 120 -10.05 8.89 -1.66
CA THR A 120 -10.72 9.58 -0.54
C THR A 120 -10.41 11.09 -0.56
N ALA A 121 -11.44 11.93 -0.43
CA ALA A 121 -11.30 13.39 -0.52
C ALA A 121 -10.87 14.10 0.79
N LEU A 122 -11.12 13.49 1.95
CA LEU A 122 -10.88 14.13 3.26
C LEU A 122 -9.40 14.12 3.69
N PRO A 123 -8.70 12.97 3.77
CA PRO A 123 -7.30 12.95 4.13
C PRO A 123 -6.46 13.55 3.01
N MET A 124 -5.40 14.26 3.38
CA MET A 124 -4.37 14.64 2.43
C MET A 124 -3.57 13.39 2.05
N LEU A 125 -3.40 13.12 0.75
CA LEU A 125 -2.70 11.92 0.26
C LEU A 125 -1.34 12.21 -0.41
N TRP A 126 -1.00 13.48 -0.65
CA TRP A 126 0.23 13.86 -1.34
C TRP A 126 1.40 14.00 -0.36
N TRP A 127 2.58 13.54 -0.77
CA TRP A 127 3.81 13.57 0.02
C TRP A 127 4.99 14.04 -0.83
N ARG A 128 5.99 14.62 -0.18
CA ARG A 128 7.23 15.08 -0.82
C ARG A 128 8.41 14.81 0.08
N CYS A 129 9.62 14.90 -0.47
CA CYS A 129 10.83 14.82 0.33
C CYS A 129 11.59 16.14 0.36
N SER A 130 12.23 16.39 1.50
CA SER A 130 13.26 17.43 1.67
C SER A 130 14.48 16.74 2.25
N GLY A 131 15.47 16.44 1.41
CA GLY A 131 16.52 15.48 1.75
C GLY A 131 15.91 14.10 2.02
N ASN A 132 16.29 13.48 3.14
CA ASN A 132 15.80 12.17 3.58
C ASN A 132 14.55 12.24 4.48
N MET A 133 13.89 13.39 4.58
CA MET A 133 12.67 13.56 5.36
C MET A 133 11.44 13.55 4.45
N LEU A 134 10.39 12.85 4.87
CA LEU A 134 9.09 12.85 4.20
C LEU A 134 8.16 13.88 4.84
N TYR A 135 7.54 14.74 4.04
CA TYR A 135 6.63 15.79 4.51
C TYR A 135 5.36 15.90 3.65
N GLY A 136 4.28 16.38 4.28
CA GLY A 136 3.00 16.67 3.65
C GLY A 136 2.58 18.13 3.84
N ALA A 137 1.28 18.39 3.80
CA ALA A 137 0.69 19.72 3.95
C ALA A 137 1.12 20.41 5.25
N SER A 138 1.18 21.76 5.23
CA SER A 138 1.55 22.57 6.40
C SER A 138 2.88 22.18 7.06
N GLN A 139 3.81 21.61 6.28
CA GLN A 139 5.13 21.12 6.70
C GLN A 139 5.09 20.04 7.80
N TRP A 140 4.00 19.27 7.88
CA TRP A 140 3.96 18.08 8.73
C TRP A 140 4.96 17.04 8.21
N LYS A 141 5.90 16.62 9.04
CA LYS A 141 6.93 15.63 8.69
C LYS A 141 6.60 14.30 9.34
N VAL A 142 6.81 13.22 8.60
CA VAL A 142 6.66 11.85 9.13
C VAL A 142 7.80 11.60 10.11
N ALA A 143 7.42 11.26 11.33
CA ALA A 143 8.29 11.09 12.49
C ALA A 143 7.81 9.88 13.30
N LEU A 144 8.40 9.70 14.49
CA LEU A 144 8.08 8.59 15.38
C LEU A 144 7.62 9.06 16.76
N ALA A 145 6.75 8.25 17.36
CA ALA A 145 6.42 8.23 18.77
C ALA A 145 6.52 6.78 19.26
N GLY A 146 7.69 6.40 19.79
CA GLY A 146 8.00 4.98 20.04
C GLY A 146 8.08 4.19 18.73
N ARG A 147 7.29 3.12 18.60
CA ARG A 147 7.21 2.29 17.39
C ARG A 147 6.21 2.81 16.35
N LEU A 148 5.34 3.75 16.73
CA LEU A 148 4.28 4.26 15.89
C LEU A 148 4.79 5.42 15.03
N LEU A 149 4.44 5.40 13.74
CA LEU A 149 4.65 6.54 12.86
C LEU A 149 3.57 7.59 13.10
N VAL A 150 4.02 8.83 13.24
CA VAL A 150 3.19 10.00 13.52
C VAL A 150 3.65 11.16 12.65
N VAL A 151 2.94 12.29 12.71
CA VAL A 151 3.39 13.54 12.10
C VAL A 151 3.79 14.57 13.15
N LYS A 152 4.89 15.28 12.90
CA LYS A 152 5.38 16.38 13.74
C LYS A 152 5.84 17.54 12.84
N LYS A 153 5.54 18.79 13.21
CA LYS A 153 6.01 19.98 12.44
C LYS A 153 7.52 20.20 12.59
N ASN A 154 8.01 20.09 13.83
CA ASN A 154 9.41 20.30 14.17
C ASN A 154 10.12 18.98 14.51
N SER A 155 10.34 18.16 13.48
CA SER A 155 11.07 16.90 13.62
C SER A 155 11.97 16.70 12.41
N TYR A 156 13.13 16.09 12.62
CA TYR A 156 14.11 15.77 11.61
C TYR A 156 14.37 14.26 11.62
N HIS A 157 13.34 13.48 11.30
CA HIS A 157 13.48 12.03 11.22
C HIS A 157 13.93 11.63 9.82
N GLU A 158 15.09 11.00 9.73
CA GLU A 158 15.66 10.56 8.46
C GLU A 158 15.18 9.17 8.07
N TRP A 159 14.78 9.06 6.82
CA TRP A 159 14.31 7.84 6.19
C TRP A 159 15.25 7.44 5.06
N LYS A 160 15.45 6.14 4.89
CA LYS A 160 16.22 5.57 3.78
C LYS A 160 15.43 4.44 3.13
N ARG A 161 15.75 4.12 1.88
CA ARG A 161 15.25 2.90 1.24
C ARG A 161 16.06 1.71 1.77
N TYR A 162 15.38 0.65 2.18
CA TYR A 162 16.03 -0.54 2.74
C TYR A 162 16.87 -1.26 1.68
N ASN A 163 18.08 -1.70 2.08
CA ASN A 163 19.00 -2.46 1.24
C ASN A 163 19.46 -1.71 -0.04
N THR A 164 19.42 -0.38 -0.02
CA THR A 164 19.92 0.49 -1.09
C THR A 164 20.82 1.57 -0.50
N PRO A 165 22.14 1.50 -0.70
CA PRO A 165 23.06 2.47 -0.11
C PRO A 165 22.78 3.89 -0.62
N ARG A 166 22.66 4.85 0.31
CA ARG A 166 22.51 6.29 0.03
C ARG A 166 21.22 6.69 -0.69
N GLU A 167 20.26 5.79 -0.88
CA GLU A 167 18.97 6.13 -1.45
C GLU A 167 17.98 6.56 -0.37
N GLY A 168 17.41 7.75 -0.57
CA GLY A 168 16.34 8.30 0.25
C GLY A 168 14.96 7.96 -0.31
N PRO A 169 13.86 8.34 0.36
CA PRO A 169 12.52 7.94 -0.03
C PRO A 169 12.12 8.45 -1.42
N CYS A 170 12.68 9.57 -1.88
CA CYS A 170 12.39 10.17 -3.19
C CYS A 170 13.47 9.92 -4.25
N SER A 171 14.37 8.94 -4.06
CA SER A 171 15.41 8.62 -5.06
C SER A 171 14.84 8.16 -6.41
N HIS A 172 13.67 7.54 -6.41
CA HIS A 172 12.96 7.08 -7.61
C HIS A 172 11.55 7.69 -7.61
N PRO A 173 11.38 8.93 -8.10
CA PRO A 173 10.07 9.58 -8.16
C PRO A 173 9.16 8.89 -9.18
N TYR A 174 7.85 9.11 -9.05
CA TYR A 174 6.90 8.69 -10.06
C TYR A 174 7.04 9.54 -11.33
N GLU A 175 7.04 8.87 -12.49
CA GLU A 175 6.99 9.49 -13.81
C GLU A 175 5.66 9.14 -14.48
N ASP A 176 5.06 10.12 -15.15
CA ASP A 176 3.80 9.93 -15.84
C ASP A 176 3.95 8.95 -17.00
N ILE A 177 3.06 7.97 -17.07
CA ILE A 177 2.98 7.02 -18.18
C ILE A 177 1.88 7.50 -19.11
N HIS A 178 2.24 8.14 -20.22
CA HIS A 178 1.28 8.56 -21.23
C HIS A 178 0.79 7.38 -22.06
N THR A 179 -0.53 7.29 -22.17
CA THR A 179 -1.18 6.19 -22.90
C THR A 179 -0.98 6.28 -24.42
N LEU A 180 -1.03 5.13 -25.07
CA LEU A 180 -1.06 4.97 -26.52
C LEU A 180 -2.42 4.42 -26.95
N LEU A 181 -2.97 4.95 -28.04
CA LEU A 181 -4.31 4.58 -28.55
C LEU A 181 -5.39 4.72 -27.45
N GLY A 182 -6.37 3.81 -27.42
CA GLY A 182 -7.49 3.86 -26.47
C GLY A 182 -8.45 5.02 -26.73
N ASN A 183 -9.24 5.36 -25.71
CA ASN A 183 -10.25 6.43 -25.78
C ASN A 183 -9.89 7.65 -24.89
N ALA A 184 -8.68 7.68 -24.34
CA ALA A 184 -8.20 8.71 -23.43
C ALA A 184 -7.26 9.74 -24.08
N HIS A 185 -7.07 9.68 -25.41
CA HIS A 185 -6.33 10.68 -26.19
C HIS A 185 -4.91 11.00 -25.66
N GLY A 186 -4.17 9.99 -25.21
CA GLY A 186 -2.79 10.15 -24.74
C GLY A 186 -2.65 10.66 -23.30
N MET A 187 -3.74 10.79 -22.55
CA MET A 187 -3.70 11.14 -21.13
C MET A 187 -2.81 10.18 -20.32
N PRO A 188 -2.16 10.66 -19.24
CA PRO A 188 -1.37 9.81 -18.35
C PRO A 188 -2.24 8.81 -17.58
N CYS A 189 -1.65 7.66 -17.24
CA CYS A 189 -2.24 6.69 -16.33
C CYS A 189 -2.54 7.31 -14.96
N ALA A 190 -3.74 7.10 -14.44
CA ALA A 190 -4.16 7.60 -13.14
C ALA A 190 -3.78 6.63 -12.01
N LEU A 191 -2.50 6.32 -11.83
CA LEU A 191 -2.05 5.29 -10.88
C LEU A 191 -2.14 5.73 -9.40
N PRO A 192 -2.61 4.88 -8.47
CA PRO A 192 -3.33 3.65 -8.76
C PRO A 192 -4.74 3.95 -9.25
N PHE A 193 -5.26 3.08 -10.12
CA PHE A 193 -6.66 3.09 -10.53
C PHE A 193 -7.35 1.82 -10.05
N LYS A 194 -8.67 1.90 -9.89
CA LYS A 194 -9.54 0.80 -9.50
C LYS A 194 -10.27 0.28 -10.73
N TYR A 195 -10.16 -1.02 -10.97
CA TYR A 195 -10.85 -1.75 -12.03
C TYR A 195 -11.36 -3.06 -11.45
N ASN A 196 -12.62 -3.41 -11.69
CA ASN A 196 -13.23 -4.65 -11.19
C ASN A 196 -13.02 -4.83 -9.67
N ASN A 197 -13.23 -3.75 -8.92
CA ASN A 197 -13.02 -3.66 -7.47
C ASN A 197 -11.59 -3.94 -6.95
N LYS A 198 -10.58 -3.93 -7.84
CA LYS A 198 -9.17 -4.14 -7.50
C LYS A 198 -8.34 -2.91 -7.83
N TRP A 199 -7.41 -2.55 -6.95
CA TRP A 199 -6.48 -1.44 -7.18
C TRP A 199 -5.24 -1.90 -7.94
N PHE A 200 -4.86 -1.16 -8.97
CA PHE A 200 -3.69 -1.40 -9.79
C PHE A 200 -2.72 -0.23 -9.67
N SER A 201 -1.52 -0.48 -9.15
CA SER A 201 -0.43 0.51 -9.06
C SER A 201 0.52 0.50 -10.27
N GLU A 202 0.24 -0.36 -11.25
CA GLU A 202 1.00 -0.53 -12.49
C GLU A 202 0.04 -0.80 -13.66
N CYS A 203 0.57 -0.80 -14.88
CA CYS A 203 -0.18 -1.28 -16.04
C CYS A 203 -0.54 -2.76 -15.86
N THR A 204 -1.72 -3.15 -16.32
CA THR A 204 -2.24 -4.50 -16.19
C THR A 204 -2.64 -5.07 -17.54
N THR A 205 -2.62 -6.39 -17.67
CA THR A 205 -3.19 -7.12 -18.82
C THR A 205 -4.55 -7.73 -18.47
N GLU A 206 -4.98 -7.58 -17.22
CA GLU A 206 -6.25 -8.10 -16.71
C GLU A 206 -7.43 -7.51 -17.50
N GLY A 207 -8.43 -8.35 -17.81
CA GLY A 207 -9.59 -7.94 -18.61
C GLY A 207 -9.36 -7.90 -20.12
N ARG A 208 -8.19 -8.33 -20.61
CA ARG A 208 -7.89 -8.39 -22.05
C ARG A 208 -7.38 -9.75 -22.50
N GLU A 209 -7.89 -10.23 -23.64
CA GLU A 209 -7.46 -11.49 -24.28
C GLU A 209 -6.17 -11.32 -25.08
N ASP A 210 -5.87 -10.11 -25.56
CA ASP A 210 -4.66 -9.80 -26.34
C ASP A 210 -3.39 -9.67 -25.47
N HIS A 211 -3.54 -9.75 -24.14
CA HIS A 211 -2.47 -9.59 -23.15
C HIS A 211 -1.66 -8.29 -23.29
N LEU A 212 -2.22 -7.26 -23.94
CA LEU A 212 -1.55 -5.97 -24.06
C LEU A 212 -1.71 -5.16 -22.77
N PRO A 213 -0.62 -4.58 -22.21
CA PRO A 213 -0.69 -3.82 -20.98
C PRO A 213 -1.45 -2.51 -21.19
N TRP A 214 -2.38 -2.22 -20.30
CA TRP A 214 -3.19 -1.01 -20.32
C TRP A 214 -3.29 -0.38 -18.93
N CYS A 215 -3.75 0.86 -18.90
CA CYS A 215 -4.07 1.55 -17.65
C CYS A 215 -5.31 2.43 -17.83
N ALA A 216 -6.01 2.70 -16.73
CA ALA A 216 -7.04 3.72 -16.72
C ALA A 216 -6.42 5.12 -16.57
N THR A 217 -7.08 6.12 -17.15
CA THR A 217 -6.71 7.54 -17.00
C THR A 217 -7.63 8.29 -16.03
N ALA A 218 -8.48 7.54 -15.31
CA ALA A 218 -9.29 7.99 -14.20
C ALA A 218 -9.08 7.03 -13.01
N THR A 219 -9.25 7.52 -11.78
CA THR A 219 -8.99 6.72 -10.58
C THR A 219 -9.96 5.55 -10.44
N ARG A 220 -11.20 5.67 -10.90
CA ARG A 220 -12.17 4.59 -10.97
C ARG A 220 -12.52 4.32 -12.43
N TYR A 221 -11.97 3.23 -12.97
CA TYR A 221 -12.20 2.86 -14.36
C TYR A 221 -13.66 2.52 -14.60
N ASP A 222 -14.29 1.76 -13.69
CA ASP A 222 -15.65 1.26 -13.85
C ASP A 222 -16.72 2.38 -13.93
N GLU A 223 -16.37 3.61 -13.54
CA GLU A 223 -17.25 4.80 -13.63
C GLU A 223 -16.95 5.67 -14.86
N ALA A 224 -15.68 5.80 -15.23
CA ALA A 224 -15.24 6.72 -16.27
C ALA A 224 -15.02 6.06 -17.63
N GLU A 225 -14.69 4.77 -17.62
CA GLU A 225 -14.34 3.94 -18.79
C GLU A 225 -13.28 4.57 -19.71
N ARG A 226 -12.35 5.35 -19.12
CA ARG A 226 -11.24 5.99 -19.84
C ARG A 226 -9.94 5.22 -19.66
N TRP A 227 -9.34 4.83 -20.78
CA TRP A 227 -8.13 4.02 -20.81
C TRP A 227 -7.29 4.24 -22.07
N GLY A 228 -6.07 3.71 -22.02
CA GLY A 228 -5.24 3.44 -23.19
C GLY A 228 -4.14 2.43 -22.88
N PHE A 229 -3.39 2.05 -23.90
CA PHE A 229 -2.29 1.10 -23.74
C PHE A 229 -1.08 1.76 -23.10
N CYS A 230 -0.34 1.01 -22.31
CA CYS A 230 0.94 1.47 -21.79
C CYS A 230 2.04 1.27 -22.84
N PRO A 231 3.03 2.17 -22.91
CA PRO A 231 4.23 1.92 -23.69
C PRO A 231 4.94 0.69 -23.14
N VAL A 232 5.34 -0.22 -24.03
CA VAL A 232 6.23 -1.32 -23.68
C VAL A 232 7.65 -0.75 -23.57
N GLN A 233 8.29 -0.93 -22.42
CA GLN A 233 9.71 -0.64 -22.20
C GLN A 233 10.52 -1.92 -22.29
#